data_AF-A0A7S1D9E1-F1
#
_entry.id   AF-A0A7S1D9E1-F1
#
_cell.length_a   1.000
_cell.length_b   1.000
_cell.length_c   1.000
_cell.angle_alpha   90.00
_cell.angle_beta   90.00
_cell.angle_gamma   90.00
#
_symmetry.space_group_name_H-M   'P 1'
#
loop_
_entity.id
_entity.type
_entity.pdbx_description
1 polymer ?
#
loop_
_entity_poly.entity_id
_entity_poly.type
_entity_poly.pdbx_seq_one_letter_code
_entity_poly.pdbx_strand_id
1 'polypeptide(L)'
;GGGEVQVEIKPPNSLAIPPIVMTERGEVSEIHIRSFIAGRLPEHIASRMAKVARQKLESDLPHICPSVEIVKEANAVGSGSGILIVAKTTTGCLLAGSSVGKPKKPYQQVATEAADELLSTIRDGGCVDEWLQDQLILFMALSSGTSKLLTGSLTMHTQSAIWLAEKVCGATFQVTKLPDGSTSEESACDYGKEGRIPGRHLIRCQGVDLTTKLS
;
A
#
# COMPACT_ATOMS: atom_id res chain seq x y z
N GLY A 1 -14.54 5.62 18.20
CA GLY A 1 -14.19 4.40 18.97
C GLY A 1 -15.46 3.61 19.27
N GLY A 2 -15.32 2.42 19.86
CA GLY A 2 -16.45 1.53 20.17
C GLY A 2 -16.92 0.66 19.01
N GLY A 3 -16.13 0.56 17.93
CA GLY A 3 -16.34 -0.44 16.88
C GLY A 3 -15.66 -1.76 17.26
N GLU A 4 -16.21 -2.86 16.77
CA GLU A 4 -15.70 -4.22 16.98
C GLU A 4 -15.29 -4.82 15.64
N VAL A 5 -14.15 -5.52 15.61
CA VAL A 5 -13.66 -6.24 14.45
C VAL A 5 -13.32 -7.65 14.88
N GLN A 6 -13.96 -8.64 14.26
CA GLN A 6 -13.61 -10.04 14.42
C GLN A 6 -12.74 -10.48 13.25
N VAL A 7 -11.56 -11.00 13.54
CA VAL A 7 -10.61 -11.51 12.54
C VAL A 7 -10.44 -13.01 12.76
N GLU A 8 -10.76 -13.81 11.75
CA GLU A 8 -10.48 -15.23 11.73
C GLU A 8 -9.36 -15.50 10.72
N ILE A 9 -8.27 -16.09 11.18
CA ILE A 9 -7.13 -16.46 10.33
C ILE A 9 -7.05 -17.98 10.28
N LYS A 10 -7.17 -18.55 9.08
CA LYS A 10 -6.90 -19.97 8.88
C LYS A 10 -5.39 -20.19 8.87
N PRO A 11 -4.86 -21.09 9.71
CA PRO A 11 -3.44 -21.36 9.72
C PRO A 11 -2.99 -21.88 8.35
N PRO A 12 -1.78 -21.53 7.89
CA PRO A 12 -1.26 -22.05 6.63
C PRO A 12 -1.04 -23.57 6.76
N ASN A 13 -1.20 -24.29 5.64
CA ASN A 13 -0.96 -25.74 5.59
C ASN A 13 0.53 -26.11 5.79
N SER A 14 1.42 -25.13 5.73
CA SER A 14 2.87 -25.28 5.92
C SER A 14 3.41 -24.08 6.69
N LEU A 15 4.45 -24.33 7.51
CA LEU A 15 5.23 -23.28 8.17
C LEU A 15 6.19 -22.57 7.19
N ALA A 16 6.45 -23.16 6.03
CA ALA A 16 7.27 -22.53 4.99
C ALA A 16 6.48 -21.39 4.32
N ILE A 17 7.00 -20.17 4.47
CA ILE A 17 6.44 -18.98 3.82
C ILE A 17 7.04 -18.89 2.41
N PRO A 18 6.24 -18.90 1.33
CA PRO A 18 6.79 -18.79 -0.01
C PRO A 18 7.43 -17.42 -0.27
N PRO A 19 8.46 -17.33 -1.12
CA PRO A 19 9.04 -16.06 -1.51
C PRO A 19 8.02 -15.13 -2.16
N ILE A 20 8.08 -13.85 -1.83
CA ILE A 20 7.27 -12.81 -2.47
C ILE A 20 7.97 -12.40 -3.75
N VAL A 21 7.31 -12.54 -4.89
CA VAL A 21 7.85 -12.13 -6.21
C VAL A 21 6.85 -11.18 -6.88
N MET A 22 7.11 -9.90 -6.74
CA MET A 22 6.31 -8.81 -7.30
C MET A 22 7.25 -7.84 -8.02
N THR A 23 7.61 -8.15 -9.27
CA THR A 23 8.58 -7.37 -10.06
C THR A 23 7.96 -6.62 -11.23
N GLU A 24 6.68 -6.88 -11.52
CA GLU A 24 5.95 -6.28 -12.62
C GLU A 24 4.60 -5.78 -12.11
N ARG A 25 4.41 -4.46 -12.13
CA ARG A 25 3.15 -3.84 -11.69
C ARG A 25 2.04 -4.00 -12.73
N GLY A 26 2.39 -3.99 -14.02
CA GLY A 26 1.42 -3.86 -15.10
C GLY A 26 0.68 -2.51 -15.09
N GLU A 27 -0.44 -2.48 -15.81
CA GLU A 27 -1.30 -1.31 -15.97
C GLU A 27 -2.48 -1.37 -15.02
N VAL A 28 -2.98 -0.21 -14.59
CA VAL A 28 -4.19 -0.14 -13.77
C VAL A 28 -5.39 -0.57 -14.63
N SER A 29 -6.12 -1.60 -14.19
CA SER A 29 -7.27 -2.15 -14.91
C SER A 29 -8.60 -1.80 -14.27
N GLU A 30 -8.63 -1.64 -12.94
CA GLU A 30 -9.86 -1.38 -12.19
C GLU A 30 -9.58 -0.42 -11.03
N ILE A 31 -10.55 0.43 -10.70
CA ILE A 31 -10.52 1.26 -9.48
C ILE A 31 -11.84 1.09 -8.73
N HIS A 32 -11.74 0.87 -7.42
CA HIS A 32 -12.87 0.78 -6.51
C HIS A 32 -12.76 1.86 -5.42
N ILE A 33 -13.80 2.68 -5.30
CA ILE A 33 -13.93 3.71 -4.27
C ILE A 33 -14.96 3.24 -3.24
N ARG A 34 -14.52 3.06 -2.00
CA ARG A 34 -15.39 2.81 -0.86
C ARG A 34 -15.44 4.05 0.02
N SER A 35 -16.57 4.74 0.01
CA SER A 35 -16.79 5.97 0.78
C SER A 35 -17.79 5.72 1.89
N PHE A 36 -17.40 5.97 3.13
CA PHE A 36 -18.16 5.56 4.29
C PHE A 36 -18.38 6.69 5.30
N ILE A 37 -19.52 6.62 5.99
CA ILE A 37 -19.83 7.41 7.16
C ILE A 37 -20.34 6.52 8.29
N ALA A 38 -20.21 7.00 9.52
CA ALA A 38 -20.71 6.36 10.73
C ALA A 38 -21.48 7.37 11.59
N GLY A 39 -22.48 6.88 12.32
CA GLY A 39 -23.22 7.63 13.32
C GLY A 39 -24.14 8.69 12.73
N ARG A 40 -24.06 9.91 13.25
CA ARG A 40 -25.02 10.99 12.97
C ARG A 40 -24.67 11.85 11.75
N LEU A 41 -23.66 11.47 10.98
CA LEU A 41 -23.29 12.25 9.80
C LEU A 41 -24.38 12.14 8.71
N PRO A 42 -24.65 13.24 7.98
CA PRO A 42 -25.58 13.20 6.86
C PRO A 42 -25.10 12.27 5.74
N GLU A 43 -26.02 11.46 5.19
CA GLU A 43 -25.71 10.45 4.16
C GLU A 43 -25.06 11.02 2.90
N HIS A 44 -25.45 12.24 2.53
CA HIS A 44 -24.92 12.90 1.35
C HIS A 44 -23.41 13.15 1.43
N ILE A 45 -22.80 13.15 2.63
CA ILE A 45 -21.36 13.36 2.80
C ILE A 45 -20.56 12.26 2.11
N ALA A 46 -20.91 10.98 2.31
CA ALA A 46 -20.24 9.87 1.65
C ALA A 46 -20.36 9.95 0.13
N SER A 47 -21.55 10.27 -0.37
CA SER A 47 -21.81 10.41 -1.82
C SER A 47 -21.02 11.57 -2.43
N ARG A 48 -20.96 12.73 -1.75
CA ARG A 48 -20.18 13.89 -2.22
C ARG A 48 -18.68 13.63 -2.17
N MET A 49 -18.18 12.95 -1.14
CA MET A 49 -16.78 12.56 -1.02
C MET A 49 -16.37 11.62 -2.15
N ALA A 50 -17.18 10.59 -2.44
CA ALA A 50 -16.94 9.69 -3.57
C ALA A 50 -16.96 10.43 -4.91
N LYS A 51 -17.89 11.37 -5.12
CA LYS A 51 -17.96 12.18 -6.34
C LYS A 51 -16.68 12.99 -6.57
N VAL A 52 -16.15 13.64 -5.51
CA VAL A 52 -14.91 14.42 -5.61
C VAL A 52 -13.72 13.53 -5.96
N ALA A 53 -13.57 12.39 -5.26
CA ALA A 53 -12.50 11.44 -5.55
C ALA A 53 -12.58 10.90 -6.98
N ARG A 54 -13.79 10.51 -7.42
CA ARG A 54 -14.05 10.01 -8.77
C ARG A 54 -13.67 11.03 -9.85
N GLN A 55 -14.10 12.29 -9.71
CA GLN A 55 -13.78 13.35 -10.67
C GLN A 55 -12.27 13.56 -10.82
N LYS A 56 -11.54 13.51 -9.71
CA LYS A 56 -10.08 13.62 -9.72
C LYS A 56 -9.42 12.42 -10.41
N LEU A 57 -9.83 11.21 -10.07
CA LEU A 57 -9.32 9.99 -10.70
C LEU A 57 -9.61 9.93 -12.20
N GLU A 58 -10.81 10.30 -12.63
CA GLU A 58 -11.18 10.35 -14.06
C GLU A 58 -10.38 11.42 -14.83
N SER A 59 -9.93 12.48 -14.16
CA SER A 59 -9.07 13.51 -14.76
C SER A 59 -7.65 13.02 -15.00
N ASP A 60 -7.08 12.26 -14.06
CA ASP A 60 -5.71 11.74 -14.16
C ASP A 60 -5.62 10.39 -14.90
N LEU A 61 -6.71 9.60 -14.89
CA LEU A 61 -6.82 8.26 -15.49
C LEU A 61 -8.08 8.17 -16.37
N PRO A 62 -8.13 8.86 -17.53
CA PRO A 62 -9.35 9.02 -18.33
C PRO A 62 -9.90 7.73 -18.94
N HIS A 63 -9.11 6.65 -18.97
CA HIS A 63 -9.51 5.36 -19.53
C HIS A 63 -10.14 4.41 -18.50
N ILE A 64 -10.20 4.82 -17.23
CA ILE A 64 -10.67 3.96 -16.13
C ILE A 64 -11.90 4.62 -15.52
N CYS A 65 -13.00 3.87 -15.45
CA CYS A 65 -14.22 4.31 -14.77
C CYS A 65 -14.27 3.71 -13.35
N PRO A 66 -14.07 4.50 -12.27
CA PRO A 66 -14.09 3.97 -10.92
C PRO A 66 -15.49 3.45 -10.53
N SER A 67 -15.53 2.27 -9.93
CA SER A 67 -16.72 1.77 -9.24
C SER A 67 -16.82 2.41 -7.85
N VAL A 68 -18.04 2.62 -7.35
CA VAL A 68 -18.29 3.34 -6.09
C VAL A 68 -19.21 2.52 -5.19
N GLU A 69 -18.78 2.28 -3.96
CA GLU A 69 -19.58 1.77 -2.85
C GLU A 69 -19.78 2.89 -1.81
N ILE A 70 -21.03 3.19 -1.47
CA ILE A 70 -21.38 4.13 -0.41
C ILE A 70 -21.86 3.34 0.81
N VAL A 71 -21.21 3.52 1.95
CA VAL A 71 -21.50 2.77 3.17
C VAL A 71 -21.92 3.72 4.29
N LYS A 72 -23.00 3.38 5.01
CA LYS A 72 -23.43 4.07 6.23
C LYS A 72 -23.52 3.07 7.37
N GLU A 73 -22.71 3.28 8.40
CA GLU A 73 -22.86 2.58 9.68
C GLU A 73 -23.74 3.41 10.62
N ALA A 74 -25.01 3.02 10.75
CA ALA A 74 -25.96 3.73 11.60
C ALA A 74 -25.73 3.42 13.10
N ASN A 75 -25.32 2.21 13.42
CA ASN A 75 -25.12 1.72 14.79
C ASN A 75 -23.69 2.02 15.25
N ALA A 76 -23.39 3.30 15.45
CA ALA A 76 -22.08 3.75 15.86
C ALA A 76 -22.11 4.54 17.17
N VAL A 77 -21.16 4.27 18.06
CA VAL A 77 -20.94 5.03 19.30
C VAL A 77 -20.51 6.47 18.99
N GLY A 78 -19.74 6.66 17.92
CA GLY A 78 -19.26 7.97 17.48
C GLY A 78 -19.60 8.25 16.03
N SER A 79 -19.48 9.52 15.62
CA SER A 79 -19.62 9.92 14.21
C SER A 79 -18.26 9.97 13.53
N GLY A 80 -18.19 9.52 12.28
CA GLY A 80 -16.94 9.47 11.52
C GLY A 80 -17.19 9.36 10.03
N SER A 81 -16.21 9.74 9.22
CA SER A 81 -16.25 9.58 7.76
C SER A 81 -14.88 9.17 7.26
N GLY A 82 -14.83 8.48 6.13
CA GLY A 82 -13.58 8.14 5.49
C GLY A 82 -13.81 7.57 4.09
N ILE A 83 -12.72 7.46 3.36
CA ILE A 83 -12.71 6.93 2.01
C ILE A 83 -11.49 6.04 1.85
N LEU A 84 -11.70 4.91 1.18
CA LEU A 84 -10.66 3.99 0.75
C LEU A 84 -10.80 3.82 -0.76
N ILE A 85 -9.71 3.99 -1.49
CA ILE A 85 -9.66 3.84 -2.94
C ILE A 85 -8.61 2.78 -3.23
N VAL A 86 -8.99 1.75 -3.99
CA VAL A 86 -8.11 0.64 -4.36
C VAL A 86 -8.04 0.56 -5.88
N ALA A 87 -6.83 0.64 -6.43
CA ALA A 87 -6.54 0.31 -7.80
C ALA A 87 -6.02 -1.12 -7.89
N LYS A 88 -6.52 -1.86 -8.87
CA LYS A 88 -6.04 -3.19 -9.23
C LYS A 88 -5.36 -3.13 -10.58
N THR A 89 -4.25 -3.84 -10.72
CA THR A 89 -3.49 -3.88 -11.97
C THR A 89 -3.66 -5.20 -12.71
N THR A 90 -3.24 -5.23 -13.97
CA THR A 90 -3.29 -6.43 -14.84
C THR A 90 -2.46 -7.60 -14.32
N THR A 91 -1.43 -7.36 -13.51
CA THR A 91 -0.62 -8.40 -12.85
C THR A 91 -1.15 -8.78 -11.46
N GLY A 92 -2.25 -8.18 -11.01
CA GLY A 92 -2.88 -8.46 -9.72
C GLY A 92 -2.34 -7.65 -8.55
N CYS A 93 -1.52 -6.62 -8.78
CA CYS A 93 -1.12 -5.70 -7.72
C CYS A 93 -2.32 -4.90 -7.23
N LEU A 94 -2.34 -4.59 -5.93
CA LEU A 94 -3.31 -3.72 -5.28
C LEU A 94 -2.58 -2.52 -4.72
N LEU A 95 -3.00 -1.32 -5.15
CA LEU A 95 -2.48 -0.05 -4.66
C LEU A 95 -3.63 0.71 -4.02
N ALA A 96 -3.41 1.28 -2.84
CA ALA A 96 -4.46 1.96 -2.10
C ALA A 96 -4.10 3.40 -1.76
N GLY A 97 -5.14 4.23 -1.65
CA GLY A 97 -5.11 5.54 -1.01
C GLY A 97 -6.32 5.69 -0.10
N SER A 98 -6.14 6.34 1.05
CA SER A 98 -7.19 6.47 2.05
C SER A 98 -7.11 7.78 2.81
N SER A 99 -8.25 8.23 3.33
CA SER A 99 -8.25 9.36 4.23
C SER A 99 -9.47 9.30 5.15
N VAL A 100 -9.30 9.85 6.35
CA VAL A 100 -10.33 9.88 7.38
C VAL A 100 -10.70 11.33 7.67
N GLY A 101 -12.01 11.58 7.81
CA GLY A 101 -12.54 12.86 8.24
C GLY A 101 -12.21 13.15 9.70
N LYS A 102 -11.86 14.39 9.99
CA LYS A 102 -11.53 14.88 11.33
C LYS A 102 -12.20 16.25 11.54
N PRO A 103 -12.38 16.70 12.79
CA PRO A 103 -12.90 18.05 13.05
C PRO A 103 -12.16 19.11 12.22
N LYS A 104 -12.90 20.03 11.60
CA LYS A 104 -12.40 21.11 10.73
C LYS A 104 -11.78 20.67 9.40
N LYS A 105 -11.81 19.38 9.06
CA LYS A 105 -11.38 18.88 7.74
C LYS A 105 -12.59 18.69 6.82
N PRO A 106 -12.73 19.45 5.72
CA PRO A 106 -13.86 19.30 4.81
C PRO A 106 -13.78 17.97 4.03
N TYR A 107 -14.94 17.42 3.66
CA TYR A 107 -15.00 16.13 2.95
C TYR A 107 -14.27 16.15 1.60
N GLN A 108 -14.20 17.31 0.93
CA GLN A 108 -13.47 17.48 -0.32
C GLN A 108 -11.98 17.21 -0.11
N GLN A 109 -11.42 17.73 0.98
CA GLN A 109 -10.02 17.50 1.30
C GLN A 109 -9.75 16.02 1.63
N VAL A 110 -10.66 15.37 2.36
CA VAL A 110 -10.58 13.92 2.62
C VAL A 110 -10.58 13.12 1.30
N ALA A 111 -11.48 13.44 0.38
CA ALA A 111 -11.56 12.81 -0.93
C ALA A 111 -10.28 13.03 -1.77
N THR A 112 -9.81 14.28 -1.84
CA THR A 112 -8.65 14.67 -2.63
C THR A 112 -7.39 14.02 -2.12
N GLU A 113 -7.16 14.00 -0.80
CA GLU A 113 -5.98 13.35 -0.21
C GLU A 113 -5.92 11.86 -0.53
N ALA A 114 -7.03 11.13 -0.39
CA ALA A 114 -7.05 9.70 -0.71
C ALA A 114 -6.78 9.42 -2.21
N ALA A 115 -7.32 10.27 -3.09
CA ALA A 115 -7.06 10.17 -4.51
C ALA A 115 -5.60 10.54 -4.87
N ASP A 116 -5.05 11.60 -4.25
CA ASP A 116 -3.66 12.02 -4.43
C ASP A 116 -2.67 10.96 -3.94
N GLU A 117 -2.95 10.31 -2.82
CA GLU A 117 -2.13 9.22 -2.28
C GLU A 117 -2.08 8.03 -3.26
N LEU A 118 -3.23 7.61 -3.79
CA LEU A 118 -3.28 6.56 -4.80
C LEU A 118 -2.54 6.97 -6.09
N LEU A 119 -2.82 8.16 -6.62
CA LEU A 119 -2.20 8.67 -7.84
C LEU A 119 -0.68 8.84 -7.69
N SER A 120 -0.22 9.27 -6.52
CA SER A 120 1.21 9.33 -6.20
C SER A 120 1.83 7.93 -6.26
N THR A 121 1.18 6.93 -5.65
CA THR A 121 1.65 5.54 -5.69
C THR A 121 1.71 4.98 -7.11
N ILE A 122 0.69 5.26 -7.93
CA ILE A 122 0.66 4.85 -9.34
C ILE A 122 1.80 5.50 -10.12
N ARG A 123 2.08 6.79 -9.89
CA ARG A 123 3.19 7.50 -10.53
C ARG A 123 4.56 6.98 -10.08
N ASP A 124 4.69 6.63 -8.81
CA ASP A 124 5.94 6.11 -8.22
C ASP A 124 6.39 4.77 -8.82
N GLY A 125 5.51 4.03 -9.48
CA GLY A 125 5.94 2.89 -10.31
C GLY A 125 6.10 1.54 -9.59
N GLY A 126 5.83 1.48 -8.28
CA GLY A 126 5.95 0.26 -7.47
C GLY A 126 4.81 -0.74 -7.67
N CYS A 127 5.06 -1.99 -7.27
CA CYS A 127 4.02 -3.04 -7.20
C CYS A 127 3.17 -2.95 -5.93
N VAL A 128 3.57 -2.12 -4.96
CA VAL A 128 2.92 -1.94 -3.66
C VAL A 128 2.93 -0.46 -3.28
N ASP A 129 1.95 -0.05 -2.47
CA ASP A 129 1.94 1.27 -1.85
C ASP A 129 2.97 1.41 -0.73
N GLU A 130 3.20 2.64 -0.28
CA GLU A 130 4.25 2.97 0.68
C GLU A 130 4.01 2.38 2.09
N TRP A 131 2.76 2.05 2.43
CA TRP A 131 2.37 1.47 3.72
C TRP A 131 2.46 -0.05 3.73
N LEU A 132 2.23 -0.69 2.58
CA LEU A 132 2.45 -2.12 2.40
C LEU A 132 3.94 -2.45 2.23
N GLN A 133 4.73 -1.51 1.73
CA GLN A 133 6.17 -1.67 1.46
C GLN A 133 6.95 -2.22 2.65
N ASP A 134 6.80 -1.63 3.85
CA ASP A 134 7.53 -2.04 5.06
C ASP A 134 6.98 -3.34 5.67
N GLN A 135 5.67 -3.58 5.58
CA GLN A 135 5.04 -4.78 6.11
C GLN A 135 5.53 -6.05 5.40
N LEU A 136 5.79 -5.98 4.09
CA LEU A 136 6.27 -7.13 3.32
C LEU A 136 7.71 -7.52 3.65
N ILE A 137 8.53 -6.60 4.16
CA ILE A 137 9.94 -6.87 4.48
C ILE A 137 10.09 -8.03 5.47
N LEU A 138 9.21 -8.10 6.47
CA LEU A 138 9.24 -9.18 7.44
C LEU A 138 8.92 -10.53 6.79
N PHE A 139 7.90 -10.59 5.93
CA PHE A 139 7.54 -11.82 5.22
C PHE A 139 8.62 -12.24 4.22
N MET A 140 9.29 -11.28 3.56
CA MET A 140 10.44 -11.55 2.71
C MET A 140 11.59 -12.18 3.51
N ALA A 141 11.89 -11.63 4.70
CA ALA A 141 12.95 -12.13 5.58
C ALA A 141 12.67 -13.55 6.10
N LEU A 142 11.41 -13.89 6.37
CA LEU A 142 11.01 -15.21 6.88
C LEU A 142 10.76 -16.26 5.78
N SER A 143 10.74 -15.85 4.50
CA SER A 143 10.44 -16.74 3.39
C SER A 143 11.47 -17.84 3.16
N SER A 144 11.01 -18.98 2.64
CA SER A 144 11.87 -20.06 2.17
C SER A 144 12.35 -19.73 0.74
N GLY A 145 13.45 -18.98 0.62
CA GLY A 145 14.08 -18.66 -0.65
C GLY A 145 14.32 -17.17 -0.89
N THR A 146 14.40 -16.76 -2.15
CA THR A 146 14.71 -15.38 -2.54
C THR A 146 13.47 -14.62 -2.95
N SER A 147 13.09 -13.61 -2.15
CA SER A 147 12.01 -12.68 -2.48
C SER A 147 12.51 -11.51 -3.33
N LYS A 148 11.65 -10.96 -4.19
CA LYS A 148 11.90 -9.80 -5.05
C LYS A 148 10.68 -8.87 -5.05
N LEU A 149 10.87 -7.62 -4.67
CA LEU A 149 9.80 -6.63 -4.57
C LEU A 149 10.21 -5.35 -5.29
N LEU A 150 9.50 -5.01 -6.36
CA LEU A 150 9.59 -3.73 -7.05
C LEU A 150 8.72 -2.71 -6.30
N THR A 151 9.33 -1.60 -5.93
CA THR A 151 8.69 -0.54 -5.16
C THR A 151 8.96 0.82 -5.79
N GLY A 152 8.17 1.81 -5.36
CA GLY A 152 8.45 3.21 -5.63
C GLY A 152 9.60 3.72 -4.77
N SER A 153 9.46 4.96 -4.29
CA SER A 153 10.40 5.53 -3.34
C SER A 153 10.51 4.67 -2.07
N LEU A 154 11.70 4.61 -1.46
CA LEU A 154 11.86 3.94 -0.16
C LEU A 154 11.52 4.89 0.97
N THR A 155 10.56 4.52 1.81
CA THR A 155 10.25 5.25 3.04
C THR A 155 11.29 5.00 4.13
N MET A 156 11.35 5.86 5.14
CA MET A 156 12.16 5.60 6.34
C MET A 156 11.72 4.33 7.07
N HIS A 157 10.43 4.01 7.04
CA HIS A 157 9.88 2.80 7.65
C HIS A 157 10.40 1.55 6.95
N THR A 158 10.39 1.51 5.61
CA THR A 158 10.94 0.39 4.84
C THR A 158 12.42 0.21 5.09
N GLN A 159 13.20 1.31 5.11
CA GLN A 159 14.64 1.25 5.43
C GLN A 159 14.90 0.68 6.82
N SER A 160 14.13 1.12 7.81
CA SER A 160 14.24 0.65 9.20
C SER A 160 13.79 -0.81 9.33
N ALA A 161 12.76 -1.23 8.60
CA ALA A 161 12.28 -2.60 8.57
C ALA A 161 13.32 -3.55 7.98
N ILE A 162 14.02 -3.15 6.90
CA ILE A 162 15.12 -3.91 6.32
C ILE A 162 16.24 -4.08 7.35
N TRP A 163 16.71 -2.97 7.93
CA TRP A 163 17.77 -3.00 8.93
C TRP A 163 17.41 -3.90 10.12
N LEU A 164 16.18 -3.81 10.62
CA LEU A 164 15.71 -4.64 11.72
C LEU A 164 15.67 -6.12 11.34
N ALA A 165 15.15 -6.45 10.16
CA ALA A 165 15.09 -7.82 9.67
C ALA A 165 16.49 -8.45 9.51
N GLU A 166 17.46 -7.68 9.03
CA GLU A 166 18.86 -8.11 8.94
C GLU A 166 19.45 -8.41 10.33
N LYS A 167 19.20 -7.54 11.32
CA LYS A 167 19.74 -7.71 12.68
C LYS A 167 19.08 -8.82 13.48
N VAL A 168 17.77 -8.97 13.36
CA VAL A 168 16.99 -9.90 14.20
C VAL A 168 16.88 -11.28 13.57
N CYS A 169 16.57 -11.34 12.27
CA CYS A 169 16.32 -12.62 11.59
C CYS A 169 17.63 -13.20 11.01
N GLY A 170 18.59 -12.35 10.63
CA GLY A 170 19.78 -12.75 9.87
C GLY A 170 19.54 -12.89 8.36
N ALA A 171 18.43 -12.34 7.85
CA ALA A 171 18.16 -12.26 6.42
C ALA A 171 19.17 -11.31 5.76
N THR A 172 19.40 -11.47 4.45
CA THR A 172 20.28 -10.58 3.67
C THR A 172 19.46 -9.82 2.65
N PHE A 173 19.58 -8.49 2.64
CA PHE A 173 18.90 -7.64 1.67
C PHE A 173 19.87 -7.02 0.67
N GLN A 174 19.39 -6.85 -0.56
CA GLN A 174 20.04 -6.06 -1.59
C GLN A 174 19.00 -5.12 -2.18
N VAL A 175 19.30 -3.83 -2.15
CA VAL A 175 18.41 -2.80 -2.69
C VAL A 175 19.10 -2.16 -3.88
N THR A 176 18.43 -2.20 -5.04
CA THR A 176 18.94 -1.61 -6.28
C THR A 176 18.01 -0.49 -6.69
N LYS A 177 18.54 0.71 -6.88
CA LYS A 177 17.80 1.81 -7.51
C LYS A 177 17.75 1.56 -9.01
N LEU A 178 16.53 1.54 -9.55
CA LEU A 178 16.30 1.32 -10.96
C LEU A 178 16.40 2.64 -11.71
N PRO A 179 16.81 2.60 -12.99
CA PRO A 179 16.83 3.78 -13.82
C PRO A 179 15.43 4.39 -13.97
N ASP A 180 15.39 5.70 -13.75
CA ASP A 180 14.34 6.58 -14.22
C ASP A 180 14.76 6.99 -15.65
N GLY A 181 13.83 7.22 -16.59
CA GLY A 181 14.11 7.35 -18.05
C GLY A 181 15.19 8.38 -18.52
N SER A 182 15.88 9.05 -17.60
CA SER A 182 17.05 9.92 -17.77
C SER A 182 18.41 9.25 -17.48
N THR A 183 18.45 8.05 -16.90
CA THR A 183 19.67 7.30 -16.54
C THR A 183 19.55 5.87 -17.04
N SER A 184 20.62 5.28 -17.56
CA SER A 184 20.60 3.94 -18.18
C SER A 184 21.21 2.85 -17.30
N GLU A 185 21.60 3.15 -16.06
CA GLU A 185 22.32 2.22 -15.20
C GLU A 185 21.59 2.00 -13.86
N GLU A 186 21.41 0.71 -13.52
CA GLU A 186 21.03 0.29 -12.17
C GLU A 186 22.19 0.56 -11.21
N SER A 187 21.89 1.06 -10.01
CA SER A 187 22.92 1.32 -8.99
C SER A 187 22.52 0.69 -7.66
N ALA A 188 23.51 0.14 -6.95
CA ALA A 188 23.32 -0.29 -5.57
C ALA A 188 22.85 0.91 -4.74
N CYS A 189 21.75 0.74 -4.01
CA CYS A 189 21.18 1.77 -3.16
C CYS A 189 21.68 1.55 -1.74
N ASP A 190 22.45 2.51 -1.24
CA ASP A 190 22.81 2.60 0.16
C ASP A 190 21.62 3.18 0.96
N TYR A 191 20.98 2.34 1.76
CA TYR A 191 19.81 2.65 2.59
C TYR A 191 20.17 2.81 4.07
N GLY A 192 19.24 3.33 4.88
CA GLY A 192 19.50 3.65 6.30
C GLY A 192 19.97 5.10 6.49
N LYS A 193 19.71 5.97 5.51
CA LYS A 193 19.93 7.41 5.59
C LYS A 193 18.66 8.10 6.05
N GLU A 194 18.78 9.32 6.59
CA GLU A 194 17.60 10.11 6.92
C GLU A 194 16.80 10.47 5.67
N GLY A 195 15.48 10.30 5.76
CA GLY A 195 14.51 10.71 4.74
C GLY A 195 14.12 9.63 3.72
N ARG A 196 13.24 10.06 2.79
CA ARG A 196 12.72 9.23 1.69
C ARG A 196 13.77 9.16 0.59
N ILE A 197 14.04 7.95 0.06
CA ILE A 197 14.91 7.77 -1.11
C ILE A 197 14.02 7.73 -2.37
N PRO A 198 14.06 8.75 -3.24
CA PRO A 198 13.15 8.86 -4.36
C PRO A 198 13.54 7.94 -5.54
N GLY A 199 12.55 7.60 -6.35
CA GLY A 199 12.70 6.76 -7.54
C GLY A 199 12.32 5.30 -7.28
N ARG A 200 12.36 4.47 -8.31
CA ARG A 200 11.97 3.05 -8.21
C ARG A 200 13.11 2.21 -7.65
N HIS A 201 12.77 1.23 -6.82
CA HIS A 201 13.76 0.33 -6.22
C HIS A 201 13.31 -1.12 -6.34
N LEU A 202 14.27 -1.99 -6.66
CA LEU A 202 14.13 -3.43 -6.56
C LEU A 202 14.76 -3.90 -5.25
N ILE A 203 13.93 -4.40 -4.33
CA ILE A 203 14.38 -5.02 -3.08
C ILE A 203 14.47 -6.51 -3.33
N ARG A 204 15.65 -7.10 -3.10
CA ARG A 204 15.87 -8.54 -3.07
C ARG A 204 16.19 -8.96 -1.64
N CYS A 205 15.61 -10.07 -1.20
CA CYS A 205 15.87 -10.62 0.13
C CYS A 205 16.14 -12.12 0.01
N GLN A 206 17.25 -12.58 0.57
CA GLN A 206 17.44 -13.99 0.87
C GLN A 206 16.83 -14.26 2.24
N GLY A 207 15.66 -14.91 2.25
CA GLY A 207 14.95 -15.26 3.46
C GLY A 207 15.66 -16.38 4.24
N VAL A 208 15.42 -16.41 5.56
CA VAL A 208 16.10 -17.33 6.49
C VAL A 208 15.39 -18.66 6.66
N ASP A 209 14.27 -18.85 5.98
CA ASP A 209 13.38 -20.00 6.13
C ASP A 209 12.96 -20.25 7.59
N LEU A 210 11.76 -19.77 7.95
CA LEU A 210 11.21 -19.90 9.29
C LEU A 210 11.21 -21.35 9.82
N THR A 211 11.11 -22.35 8.95
CA THR A 211 11.08 -23.76 9.36
C THR A 211 12.39 -24.21 10.01
N THR A 212 13.52 -23.62 9.63
CA THR A 212 14.85 -23.97 10.13
C THR A 212 15.17 -23.38 11.50
N LYS A 213 14.39 -22.38 11.95
CA LYS A 213 14.60 -21.65 13.20
C LYS A 213 13.75 -22.16 14.36
N LEU A 214 12.69 -22.92 14.06
CA LEU A 214 11.73 -23.45 15.04
C LEU A 214 11.94 -24.95 15.34
N SER A 215 12.88 -25.59 14.65
CA SER A 215 13.38 -26.95 14.93
C SER A 215 14.54 -26.92 15.92
#